data_AF-A0A6A5ZDI6-F1
#
_entry.id   AF-A0A6A5ZDI6-F1
#
_cell.length_a   1.000
_cell.length_b   1.000
_cell.length_c   1.000
_cell.angle_alpha   90.00
_cell.angle_beta   90.00
_cell.angle_gamma   90.00
#
_symmetry.space_group_name_H-M   'P 1'
#
loop_
_entity.id
_entity.type
_entity.pdbx_description
1 polymer ?
#
loop_
_entity_poly.entity_id
_entity_poly.type
_entity_poly.pdbx_seq_one_letter_code
_entity_poly.pdbx_strand_id
1 'polypeptide(L)'
;TVDFDAARKWLTMCLEHHGDACGSLIRPATENLKLIDCQTRLVVNAKKEDDYLALSYTWGDAGEVTRKEQQQDVSFLQLPIQFPETILDAIKVTQQLGYRYLWVDAYCVDRTWADFHDQLRQMDAIYHNAVLTIVGAAGSGPRYGLPGVGHRRRAFPQVQIGQYSLSPALPVPEIDTRNCAWATRAWTFQEGLLSTRRLLFTEEQVYFECRRHHCTEILDLTVADIEKSRLTSPLQGVGHKGLFPVDGCGKHPWDIYSRITEYSSRELSYEGDILNGILGVFRAFERKQHPIRHFWGVP
;
A
#
# COMPACT_ATOMS: atom_id res chain seq x y z
N THR A 1 16.18 8.17 -10.04
CA THR A 1 16.15 7.49 -8.72
C THR A 1 15.07 8.14 -7.88
N VAL A 2 14.52 7.44 -6.90
CA VAL A 2 13.45 7.96 -6.03
C VAL A 2 14.00 9.06 -5.13
N ASP A 3 13.26 10.15 -4.99
CA ASP A 3 13.53 11.18 -3.99
C ASP A 3 12.86 10.81 -2.65
N PHE A 4 13.65 10.28 -1.73
CA PHE A 4 13.18 9.91 -0.39
C PHE A 4 12.94 11.13 0.52
N ASP A 5 13.55 12.29 0.25
CA ASP A 5 13.25 13.52 0.98
C ASP A 5 11.84 14.00 0.66
N ALA A 6 11.47 14.00 -0.62
CA ALA A 6 10.10 14.29 -1.04
C ALA A 6 9.10 13.31 -0.41
N ALA A 7 9.38 12.01 -0.46
CA ALA A 7 8.51 10.98 0.14
C ALA A 7 8.34 11.16 1.66
N ARG A 8 9.41 11.51 2.38
CA ARG A 8 9.35 11.85 3.81
C ARG A 8 8.48 13.08 4.05
N LYS A 9 8.68 14.17 3.28
CA LYS A 9 7.86 15.39 3.40
C LYS A 9 6.37 15.11 3.20
N TRP A 10 5.99 14.32 2.19
CA TRP A 10 4.59 13.95 1.95
C TRP A 10 3.99 13.17 3.12
N LEU A 11 4.76 12.22 3.68
CA LEU A 11 4.34 11.45 4.83
C LEU A 11 4.20 12.33 6.09
N THR A 12 5.18 13.17 6.40
CA THR A 12 5.17 14.11 7.53
C THR A 12 3.98 15.06 7.43
N MET A 13 3.74 15.64 6.26
CA MET A 13 2.60 16.53 6.01
C MET A 13 1.27 15.85 6.38
N CYS A 14 1.11 14.58 5.97
CA CYS A 14 -0.09 13.81 6.30
C CYS A 14 -0.18 13.44 7.78
N LEU A 15 0.94 13.15 8.44
CA LEU A 15 0.96 12.83 9.88
C LEU A 15 0.64 14.05 10.74
N GLU A 16 1.10 15.24 10.36
CA GLU A 16 0.97 16.46 11.15
C GLU A 16 -0.32 17.24 10.87
N HIS A 17 -0.82 17.25 9.63
CA HIS A 17 -1.90 18.16 9.23
C HIS A 17 -3.26 17.51 8.97
N HIS A 18 -3.35 16.18 8.83
CA HIS A 18 -4.61 15.54 8.45
C HIS A 18 -5.44 15.01 9.63
N GLY A 19 -4.92 15.06 10.86
CA GLY A 19 -5.63 14.68 12.08
C GLY A 19 -6.40 13.35 11.94
N ASP A 20 -7.64 13.32 12.43
CA ASP A 20 -8.51 12.14 12.42
C ASP A 20 -8.84 11.58 11.02
N ALA A 21 -8.62 12.35 9.95
CA ALA A 21 -8.86 11.85 8.61
C ALA A 21 -7.83 10.78 8.21
N CYS A 22 -6.57 10.95 8.62
CA CYS A 22 -5.46 10.02 8.33
C CYS A 22 -4.80 9.42 9.58
N GLY A 23 -5.21 9.84 10.77
CA GLY A 23 -4.85 9.21 12.04
C GLY A 23 -6.09 8.51 12.60
N SER A 24 -6.02 7.20 12.83
CA SER A 24 -7.05 6.55 13.64
C SER A 24 -6.64 6.62 15.09
N LEU A 25 -7.47 7.23 15.94
CA LEU A 25 -7.32 7.18 17.40
C LEU A 25 -7.52 5.73 17.93
N ILE A 26 -8.15 4.86 17.14
CA ILE A 26 -8.42 3.47 17.48
C ILE A 26 -7.77 2.57 16.44
N ARG A 27 -6.60 2.04 16.78
CA ARG A 27 -5.95 0.96 16.01
C ARG A 27 -6.68 -0.35 16.36
N PRO A 28 -7.26 -1.08 15.38
CA PRO A 28 -7.80 -2.41 15.65
C PRO A 28 -6.72 -3.31 16.26
N ALA A 29 -7.09 -4.17 17.20
CA ALA A 29 -6.15 -5.11 17.80
C ALA A 29 -5.63 -6.08 16.73
N THR A 30 -4.33 -6.37 16.80
CA THR A 30 -3.67 -7.40 16.01
C THR A 30 -2.96 -8.35 16.96
N GLU A 31 -3.29 -9.63 16.87
CA GLU A 31 -2.74 -10.72 17.68
C GLU A 31 -1.62 -11.42 16.91
N ASN A 32 -0.53 -11.75 17.62
CA ASN A 32 0.62 -12.48 17.08
C ASN A 32 1.20 -11.87 15.78
N LEU A 33 1.19 -10.54 15.66
CA LEU A 33 1.75 -9.83 14.52
C LEU A 33 3.26 -10.09 14.44
N LYS A 34 3.71 -10.61 13.30
CA LYS A 34 5.13 -10.76 12.96
C LYS A 34 5.56 -9.65 12.01
N LEU A 35 6.79 -9.17 12.15
CA LEU A 35 7.37 -8.11 11.32
C LEU A 35 8.79 -8.48 10.94
N ILE A 36 9.25 -8.04 9.77
CA ILE A 36 10.66 -8.08 9.40
C ILE A 36 11.34 -6.87 10.05
N ASP A 37 12.35 -7.12 10.89
CA ASP A 37 13.27 -6.08 11.33
C ASP A 37 14.24 -5.77 10.19
N CYS A 38 14.08 -4.61 9.56
CA CYS A 38 14.87 -4.21 8.40
C CYS A 38 16.38 -4.07 8.71
N GLN A 39 16.77 -3.92 9.98
CA GLN A 39 18.18 -3.83 10.37
C GLN A 39 18.84 -5.21 10.41
N THR A 40 18.18 -6.18 11.03
CA THR A 40 18.71 -7.54 11.23
C THR A 40 18.30 -8.52 10.13
N ARG A 41 17.27 -8.18 9.34
CA ARG A 41 16.64 -9.02 8.31
C ARG A 41 16.08 -10.33 8.88
N LEU A 42 15.57 -10.26 10.10
CA LEU A 42 14.92 -11.37 10.80
C LEU A 42 13.43 -11.06 10.98
N VAL A 43 12.61 -12.11 11.01
CA VAL A 43 11.20 -12.00 11.39
C VAL A 43 11.11 -12.05 12.92
N VAL A 44 10.48 -11.04 13.50
CA VAL A 44 10.33 -10.85 14.95
C VAL A 44 8.85 -10.67 15.30
N ASN A 45 8.48 -11.00 16.55
CA ASN A 45 7.15 -10.67 17.06
C ASN A 45 7.06 -9.16 17.34
N ALA A 46 6.04 -8.53 16.80
CA ALA A 46 5.76 -7.12 16.98
C ALA A 46 5.27 -6.82 18.40
N LYS A 47 5.68 -5.66 18.91
CA LYS A 47 5.09 -5.03 20.10
C LYS A 47 3.94 -4.12 19.67
N LYS A 48 3.08 -3.77 20.62
CA LYS A 48 1.90 -2.92 20.35
C LYS A 48 2.28 -1.51 19.88
N GLU A 49 3.44 -1.04 20.32
CA GLU A 49 4.00 0.28 20.03
C GLU A 49 4.88 0.30 18.77
N ASP A 50 5.14 -0.86 18.15
CA ASP A 50 5.99 -0.93 16.97
C ASP A 50 5.24 -0.36 15.76
N ASP A 51 5.68 0.80 15.29
CA ASP A 51 5.26 1.35 14.02
C ASP A 51 5.98 0.64 12.87
N TYR A 52 5.21 0.26 11.85
CA TYR A 52 5.70 -0.49 10.70
C TYR A 52 5.10 0.01 9.39
N LEU A 53 5.79 -0.33 8.31
CA LEU A 53 5.28 -0.19 6.95
C LEU A 53 4.78 -1.55 6.46
N ALA A 54 3.82 -1.57 5.55
CA ALA A 54 3.38 -2.80 4.89
C ALA A 54 3.83 -2.80 3.43
N LEU A 55 4.13 -3.98 2.87
CA LEU A 55 4.35 -4.16 1.44
C LEU A 55 3.16 -4.87 0.81
N SER A 56 2.60 -4.28 -0.23
CA SER A 56 1.59 -4.88 -1.10
C SER A 56 2.16 -4.98 -2.53
N TYR A 57 2.26 -6.20 -3.04
CA TYR A 57 2.85 -6.50 -4.34
C TYR A 57 2.25 -7.79 -4.92
N THR A 58 2.35 -7.98 -6.23
CA THR A 58 1.93 -9.25 -6.85
C THR A 58 3.02 -10.29 -6.73
N TRP A 59 2.64 -11.54 -6.46
CA TRP A 59 3.60 -12.63 -6.39
C TRP A 59 4.04 -13.18 -7.75
N GLY A 60 3.35 -12.79 -8.83
CA GLY A 60 3.58 -13.29 -10.19
C GLY A 60 3.38 -14.81 -10.32
N ASP A 61 3.78 -15.36 -11.48
CA ASP A 61 3.75 -16.81 -11.76
C ASP A 61 4.72 -17.60 -10.84
N ALA A 62 5.58 -16.89 -10.13
CA ALA A 62 6.56 -17.43 -9.20
C ALA A 62 5.99 -17.72 -7.80
N GLY A 63 4.66 -17.78 -7.62
CA GLY A 63 4.04 -18.14 -6.34
C GLY A 63 4.54 -19.47 -5.74
N GLU A 64 5.03 -20.39 -6.59
CA GLU A 64 5.72 -21.62 -6.13
C GLU A 64 7.12 -21.37 -5.53
N VAL A 65 7.84 -20.34 -5.99
CA VAL A 65 9.19 -20.00 -5.48
C VAL A 65 9.09 -19.46 -4.06
N THR A 66 8.12 -18.58 -3.79
CA THR A 66 7.86 -18.07 -2.44
C THR A 66 7.52 -19.19 -1.47
N ARG A 67 6.78 -20.22 -1.92
CA ARG A 67 6.41 -21.39 -1.11
C ARG A 67 7.61 -22.28 -0.77
N LYS A 68 8.57 -22.41 -1.68
CA LYS A 68 9.83 -23.16 -1.48
C LYS A 68 10.82 -22.39 -0.60
N GLU A 69 10.90 -21.07 -0.75
CA GLU A 69 11.72 -20.19 0.11
C GLU A 69 11.15 -20.12 1.54
N GLN A 70 9.81 -20.16 1.70
CA GLN A 70 9.12 -20.30 3.00
C GLN A 70 9.34 -21.67 3.66
N GLN A 71 9.58 -22.73 2.87
CA GLN A 71 9.82 -24.10 3.36
C GLN A 71 11.26 -24.35 3.81
N GLN A 72 12.17 -23.38 3.68
CA GLN A 72 13.41 -23.42 4.45
C GLN A 72 13.05 -23.23 5.92
N ASP A 73 12.91 -24.37 6.60
CA ASP A 73 12.83 -24.56 8.03
C ASP A 73 13.17 -23.30 8.84
N VAL A 74 12.12 -22.56 9.22
CA VAL A 74 12.17 -21.46 10.21
C VAL A 74 12.65 -21.94 11.59
N SER A 75 13.02 -23.22 11.71
CA SER A 75 13.67 -23.85 12.85
C SER A 75 15.18 -23.57 12.95
N PHE A 76 15.84 -22.99 11.93
CA PHE A 76 17.20 -22.45 12.06
C PHE A 76 17.18 -20.96 12.43
N LEU A 77 16.81 -20.71 13.68
CA LEU A 77 16.94 -19.41 14.35
C LEU A 77 18.37 -18.85 14.14
N GLN A 78 18.46 -17.66 13.53
CA GLN A 78 19.56 -16.65 13.57
C GLN A 78 20.25 -16.26 12.24
N LEU A 79 19.97 -16.91 11.11
CA LEU A 79 20.54 -16.44 9.83
C LEU A 79 19.62 -15.44 9.11
N PRO A 80 20.15 -14.31 8.59
CA PRO A 80 19.38 -13.36 7.78
C PRO A 80 18.69 -14.05 6.59
N ILE A 81 17.40 -13.78 6.41
CA ILE A 81 16.64 -14.32 5.28
C ILE A 81 17.19 -13.69 3.99
N GLN A 82 17.38 -14.53 2.96
CA GLN A 82 17.66 -14.03 1.63
C GLN A 82 16.36 -13.59 0.97
N PHE A 83 16.12 -12.27 0.99
CA PHE A 83 14.95 -11.68 0.36
C PHE A 83 15.17 -11.46 -1.14
N PRO A 84 14.13 -11.61 -1.97
CA PRO A 84 14.17 -11.28 -3.38
C PRO A 84 14.05 -9.75 -3.58
N GLU A 85 14.32 -9.28 -4.80
CA GLU A 85 14.58 -7.87 -5.12
C GLU A 85 13.47 -6.90 -4.67
N THR A 86 12.20 -7.23 -4.88
CA THR A 86 11.07 -6.37 -4.48
C THR A 86 11.03 -6.17 -2.97
N ILE A 87 11.35 -7.21 -2.18
CA ILE A 87 11.37 -7.13 -0.72
C ILE A 87 12.63 -6.42 -0.23
N LEU A 88 13.79 -6.65 -0.86
CA LEU A 88 15.01 -5.89 -0.56
C LEU A 88 14.83 -4.39 -0.80
N ASP A 89 14.19 -4.03 -1.91
CA ASP A 89 13.88 -2.64 -2.21
C ASP A 89 12.87 -2.07 -1.19
N ALA A 90 11.84 -2.82 -0.81
CA ALA A 90 10.90 -2.40 0.23
C ALA A 90 11.56 -2.20 1.60
N ILE A 91 12.51 -3.06 1.98
CA ILE A 91 13.34 -2.88 3.18
C ILE A 91 14.13 -1.58 3.08
N LYS A 92 14.74 -1.29 1.93
CA LYS A 92 15.47 -0.04 1.70
C LYS A 92 14.56 1.17 1.78
N VAL A 93 13.38 1.14 1.16
CA VAL A 93 12.37 2.21 1.28
C VAL A 93 12.00 2.44 2.74
N THR A 94 11.77 1.37 3.50
CA THR A 94 11.40 1.44 4.92
C THR A 94 12.46 2.15 5.74
N GLN A 95 13.72 1.76 5.57
CA GLN A 95 14.86 2.40 6.24
C GLN A 95 15.02 3.86 5.83
N GLN A 96 14.88 4.16 4.53
CA GLN A 96 14.98 5.53 4.01
C GLN A 96 13.87 6.43 4.52
N LEU A 97 12.66 5.91 4.77
CA LEU A 97 11.58 6.68 5.37
C LEU A 97 11.72 6.83 6.90
N GLY A 98 12.76 6.25 7.51
CA GLY A 98 13.04 6.38 8.94
C GLY A 98 12.36 5.33 9.83
N TYR A 99 11.84 4.25 9.23
CA TYR A 99 11.18 3.17 9.96
C TYR A 99 12.05 1.92 10.02
N ARG A 100 11.79 1.07 11.02
CA ARG A 100 12.55 -0.15 11.28
C ARG A 100 11.84 -1.42 10.80
N TYR A 101 10.52 -1.46 10.90
CA TYR A 101 9.76 -2.68 10.71
C TYR A 101 8.97 -2.66 9.42
N LEU A 102 9.00 -3.80 8.71
CA LEU A 102 8.24 -4.02 7.48
C LEU A 102 7.40 -5.28 7.63
N TRP A 103 6.11 -5.17 7.33
CA TRP A 103 5.21 -6.31 7.19
C TRP A 103 5.14 -6.75 5.73
N VAL A 104 5.34 -8.05 5.48
CA VAL A 104 5.21 -8.67 4.15
C VAL A 104 4.41 -9.95 4.30
N ASP A 105 3.30 -10.05 3.58
CA ASP A 105 2.38 -11.20 3.60
C ASP A 105 3.07 -12.56 3.41
N ALA A 106 4.09 -12.61 2.56
CA ALA A 106 4.85 -13.81 2.26
C ALA A 106 5.74 -14.29 3.43
N TYR A 107 6.12 -13.42 4.37
CA TYR A 107 7.07 -13.79 5.44
C TYR A 107 6.49 -13.63 6.85
N CYS A 108 5.48 -12.77 7.00
CA CYS A 108 4.88 -12.45 8.28
C CYS A 108 3.60 -13.24 8.57
N VAL A 109 3.02 -13.87 7.54
CA VAL A 109 1.85 -14.76 7.70
C VAL A 109 2.32 -16.20 7.78
N ASP A 110 1.99 -16.85 8.88
CA ASP A 110 2.17 -18.29 9.08
C ASP A 110 1.07 -19.03 8.32
N ARG A 111 1.49 -19.84 7.34
CA ARG A 111 0.57 -20.61 6.47
C ARG A 111 0.38 -22.04 6.93
N THR A 112 0.88 -22.39 8.12
CA THR A 112 0.44 -23.62 8.77
C THR A 112 -1.06 -23.52 9.05
N TRP A 113 -1.82 -24.56 8.70
CA TRP A 113 -3.28 -24.52 8.62
C TRP A 113 -4.00 -24.10 9.92
N ALA A 114 -3.33 -24.18 11.07
CA ALA A 114 -3.91 -23.84 12.36
C ALA A 114 -4.18 -22.33 12.53
N ASP A 115 -3.27 -21.46 12.09
CA ASP A 115 -3.35 -20.01 12.35
C ASP A 115 -3.60 -19.16 11.09
N PHE A 116 -3.56 -19.78 9.91
CA PHE A 116 -3.71 -19.09 8.63
C PHE A 116 -5.04 -18.32 8.53
N HIS A 117 -6.15 -18.97 8.87
CA HIS A 117 -7.46 -18.32 8.84
C HIS A 117 -7.51 -17.12 9.80
N ASP A 118 -6.93 -17.26 10.98
CA ASP A 118 -6.96 -16.22 12.01
C ASP A 118 -6.13 -15.01 11.62
N GLN A 119 -5.03 -15.20 10.90
CA GLN A 119 -4.21 -14.13 10.35
C GLN A 119 -4.82 -13.48 9.10
N LEU A 120 -5.47 -14.26 8.22
CA LEU A 120 -6.27 -13.72 7.12
C LEU A 120 -7.37 -12.79 7.64
N ARG A 121 -8.00 -13.17 8.76
CA ARG A 121 -8.99 -12.33 9.46
C ARG A 121 -8.40 -11.05 10.04
N GLN A 122 -7.09 -10.81 10.01
CA GLN A 122 -6.49 -9.59 10.56
C GLN A 122 -5.85 -8.70 9.50
N MET A 123 -5.89 -9.09 8.22
CA MET A 123 -5.31 -8.30 7.14
C MET A 123 -5.87 -6.87 7.06
N ASP A 124 -7.17 -6.69 7.35
CA ASP A 124 -7.78 -5.37 7.45
C ASP A 124 -7.10 -4.50 8.51
N ALA A 125 -6.90 -5.06 9.70
CA ALA A 125 -6.26 -4.39 10.82
C ALA A 125 -4.79 -4.08 10.53
N ILE A 126 -4.07 -5.01 9.88
CA ILE A 126 -2.65 -4.86 9.56
C ILE A 126 -2.44 -3.69 8.59
N TYR A 127 -3.11 -3.70 7.43
CA TYR A 127 -2.96 -2.61 6.45
C TYR A 127 -3.50 -1.27 6.97
N HIS A 128 -4.54 -1.30 7.81
CA HIS A 128 -5.05 -0.09 8.45
C HIS A 128 -4.07 0.52 9.46
N ASN A 129 -3.40 -0.33 10.25
CA ASN A 129 -2.47 0.08 11.31
C ASN A 129 -1.07 0.44 10.79
N ALA A 130 -0.69 -0.05 9.61
CA ALA A 130 0.56 0.34 8.96
C ALA A 130 0.63 1.87 8.80
N VAL A 131 1.80 2.43 9.10
CA VAL A 131 2.01 3.88 8.94
C VAL A 131 1.84 4.29 7.48
N LEU A 132 2.36 3.46 6.59
CA LEU A 132 2.35 3.61 5.15
C LEU A 132 2.43 2.22 4.50
N THR A 133 1.68 2.03 3.42
CA THR A 133 1.77 0.83 2.59
C THR A 133 2.58 1.13 1.33
N ILE A 134 3.70 0.44 1.15
CA ILE A 134 4.49 0.42 -0.07
C ILE A 134 3.76 -0.46 -1.08
N VAL A 135 3.48 0.09 -2.26
CA VAL A 135 2.78 -0.64 -3.33
C VAL A 135 3.71 -0.83 -4.52
N GLY A 136 4.02 -2.09 -4.82
CA GLY A 136 4.72 -2.47 -6.06
C GLY A 136 3.72 -2.57 -7.20
N ALA A 137 3.44 -1.44 -7.86
CA ALA A 137 2.52 -1.37 -9.01
C ALA A 137 3.23 -1.65 -10.34
N ALA A 138 4.55 -1.51 -10.38
CA ALA A 138 5.41 -1.82 -11.51
C ALA A 138 5.69 -3.31 -11.60
N GLY A 139 5.58 -3.86 -12.81
CA GLY A 139 5.84 -5.27 -13.10
C GLY A 139 5.02 -6.27 -12.27
N SER A 140 5.60 -7.46 -12.10
CA SER A 140 4.97 -8.55 -11.36
C SER A 140 6.01 -9.44 -10.69
N GLY A 141 5.73 -9.83 -9.46
CA GLY A 141 6.51 -10.83 -8.74
C GLY A 141 7.56 -10.28 -7.77
N PRO A 142 8.10 -11.16 -6.91
CA PRO A 142 9.07 -10.79 -5.87
C PRO A 142 10.46 -10.42 -6.39
N ARG A 143 10.79 -10.77 -7.64
CA ARG A 143 12.10 -10.50 -8.28
C ARG A 143 12.08 -9.27 -9.18
N TYR A 144 10.98 -8.53 -9.25
CA TYR A 144 10.88 -7.40 -10.16
C TYR A 144 11.65 -6.16 -9.67
N GLY A 145 11.67 -5.96 -8.35
CA GLY A 145 12.21 -4.75 -7.72
C GLY A 145 11.21 -3.59 -7.71
N LEU A 146 11.53 -2.54 -6.96
CA LEU A 146 10.79 -1.28 -6.97
C LEU A 146 11.56 -0.26 -7.82
N PRO A 147 10.98 0.23 -8.94
CA PRO A 147 11.65 1.19 -9.80
C PRO A 147 12.18 2.41 -9.04
N GLY A 148 13.43 2.78 -9.32
CA GLY A 148 14.10 3.95 -8.76
C GLY A 148 14.72 3.75 -7.37
N VAL A 149 14.59 2.58 -6.75
CA VAL A 149 15.16 2.27 -5.42
C VAL A 149 16.48 1.48 -5.51
N GLY A 150 16.42 0.31 -6.13
CA GLY A 150 17.53 -0.64 -6.26
C GLY A 150 18.28 -0.48 -7.58
N HIS A 151 18.49 -1.60 -8.25
CA HIS A 151 19.22 -1.66 -9.52
C HIS A 151 18.43 -1.07 -10.68
N ARG A 152 17.10 -1.07 -10.59
CA ARG A 152 16.22 -0.54 -11.63
C ARG A 152 16.16 0.97 -11.54
N ARG A 153 16.90 1.66 -12.42
CA ARG A 153 16.86 3.13 -12.50
C ARG A 153 15.62 3.57 -13.26
N ARG A 154 14.91 4.56 -12.72
CA ARG A 154 14.00 5.41 -13.50
C ARG A 154 14.78 6.57 -14.09
N ALA A 155 14.63 6.78 -15.40
CA ALA A 155 15.19 7.91 -16.12
C ALA A 155 14.10 8.96 -16.32
N PHE A 156 14.31 10.15 -15.78
CA PHE A 156 13.50 11.33 -16.07
C PHE A 156 14.28 12.20 -17.04
N PRO A 157 13.96 12.19 -18.34
CA PRO A 157 14.61 13.11 -19.27
C PRO A 157 14.13 14.52 -18.95
N GLN A 158 14.94 15.29 -18.23
CA GLN A 158 14.74 16.73 -18.10
C GLN A 158 15.54 17.44 -19.18
N VAL A 159 14.89 18.36 -19.90
CA VAL A 159 15.54 19.18 -20.92
C VAL A 159 15.61 20.60 -20.40
N GLN A 160 16.83 21.14 -20.30
CA GLN A 160 17.05 22.55 -19.99
C GLN A 160 17.07 23.36 -21.28
N ILE A 161 16.19 24.35 -21.39
CA ILE A 161 16.15 25.33 -22.48
C ILE A 161 16.32 26.73 -21.89
N GLY A 162 17.55 27.26 -21.92
CA GLY A 162 17.87 28.53 -21.29
C GLY A 162 17.66 28.45 -19.77
N GLN A 163 16.72 29.25 -19.26
CA GLN A 163 16.33 29.28 -17.84
C GLN A 163 15.16 28.34 -17.50
N TYR A 164 14.61 27.64 -18.50
CA TYR A 164 13.43 26.79 -18.33
C TYR A 164 13.84 25.32 -18.24
N SER A 165 13.35 24.65 -17.21
CA SER A 165 13.42 23.19 -17.08
C SER A 165 12.13 22.58 -17.63
N LEU A 166 12.22 21.80 -18.69
CA LEU A 166 11.11 21.02 -19.23
C LEU A 166 11.21 19.59 -18.73
N SER A 167 10.14 19.12 -18.09
CA SER A 167 9.96 17.73 -17.70
C SER A 167 8.81 17.12 -18.49
N PRO A 168 8.88 15.84 -18.90
CA PRO A 168 7.77 15.18 -19.57
C PRO A 168 6.55 15.17 -18.65
N ALA A 169 5.37 15.38 -19.23
CA ALA A 169 4.12 15.09 -18.55
C ALA A 169 4.06 13.58 -18.32
N LEU A 170 4.22 13.14 -17.08
CA LEU A 170 4.06 11.74 -16.73
C LEU A 170 2.57 11.40 -16.62
N PRO A 171 2.20 10.13 -16.77
CA PRO A 171 0.81 9.70 -16.67
C PRO A 171 0.18 10.12 -15.34
N VAL A 172 -1.12 10.40 -15.37
CA VAL A 172 -1.93 10.54 -14.15
C VAL A 172 -1.99 9.16 -13.49
N PRO A 173 -1.88 9.05 -12.15
CA PRO A 173 -1.83 7.75 -11.46
C PRO A 173 -2.98 6.81 -11.83
N GLU A 174 -4.18 7.35 -12.03
CA GLU A 174 -5.37 6.63 -12.51
C GLU A 174 -5.15 5.90 -13.84
N ILE A 175 -4.41 6.49 -14.76
CA ILE A 175 -4.13 5.87 -16.07
C ILE A 175 -3.01 4.84 -15.94
N ASP A 176 -1.99 5.18 -15.15
CA ASP A 176 -0.76 4.40 -15.00
C ASP A 176 -0.97 3.07 -14.27
N THR A 177 -1.90 3.06 -13.31
CA THR A 177 -2.09 1.90 -12.42
C THR A 177 -3.37 1.11 -12.69
N ARG A 178 -4.35 1.65 -13.43
CA ARG A 178 -5.67 0.99 -13.60
C ARG A 178 -5.60 -0.43 -14.16
N ASN A 179 -4.63 -0.70 -15.02
CA ASN A 179 -4.48 -2.00 -15.68
C ASN A 179 -3.19 -2.72 -15.26
N CYS A 180 -2.48 -2.25 -14.24
CA CYS A 180 -1.30 -2.96 -13.78
C CYS A 180 -1.69 -4.25 -13.05
N ALA A 181 -0.81 -5.25 -13.04
CA ALA A 181 -1.06 -6.54 -12.41
C ALA A 181 -1.46 -6.40 -10.93
N TRP A 182 -0.93 -5.38 -10.25
CA TRP A 182 -1.31 -5.08 -8.88
C TRP A 182 -2.77 -4.64 -8.77
N ALA A 183 -3.26 -3.76 -9.63
CA ALA A 183 -4.64 -3.26 -9.55
C ALA A 183 -5.69 -4.29 -9.98
N THR A 184 -5.32 -5.25 -10.84
CA THR A 184 -6.25 -6.29 -11.30
C THR A 184 -6.39 -7.44 -10.32
N ARG A 185 -5.43 -7.69 -9.41
CA ARG A 185 -5.52 -8.78 -8.43
C ARG A 185 -6.59 -8.52 -7.36
N ALA A 186 -7.42 -9.51 -7.05
CA ALA A 186 -8.47 -9.38 -6.04
C ALA A 186 -7.95 -8.96 -4.65
N TRP A 187 -6.97 -9.68 -4.11
CA TRP A 187 -6.42 -9.45 -2.76
C TRP A 187 -5.92 -8.03 -2.54
N THR A 188 -5.26 -7.43 -3.55
CA THR A 188 -4.71 -6.08 -3.43
C THR A 188 -5.79 -5.01 -3.29
N PHE A 189 -7.08 -5.35 -3.50
CA PHE A 189 -8.18 -4.41 -3.32
C PHE A 189 -8.28 -3.97 -1.87
N GLN A 190 -8.35 -4.92 -0.94
CA GLN A 190 -8.43 -4.57 0.48
C GLN A 190 -7.11 -4.02 1.01
N GLU A 191 -5.97 -4.54 0.53
CA GLU A 191 -4.63 -4.06 0.89
C GLU A 191 -4.46 -2.58 0.53
N GLY A 192 -4.85 -2.24 -0.70
CA GLY A 192 -5.02 -0.89 -1.18
C GLY A 192 -6.03 -0.17 -0.30
N LEU A 193 -7.33 -0.42 -0.48
CA LEU A 193 -8.43 0.37 0.08
C LEU A 193 -8.36 0.63 1.60
N LEU A 194 -7.91 -0.34 2.39
CA LEU A 194 -7.88 -0.23 3.86
C LEU A 194 -6.64 0.49 4.39
N SER A 195 -5.61 0.64 3.57
CA SER A 195 -4.43 1.43 3.92
C SER A 195 -4.79 2.91 4.12
N THR A 196 -4.19 3.57 5.11
CA THR A 196 -4.46 4.99 5.34
C THR A 196 -3.58 5.89 4.46
N ARG A 197 -2.35 5.43 4.17
CA ARG A 197 -1.36 6.07 3.31
C ARG A 197 -0.74 5.02 2.41
N ARG A 198 -0.43 5.38 1.17
CA ARG A 198 0.19 4.50 0.17
C ARG A 198 1.31 5.24 -0.54
N LEU A 199 2.38 4.52 -0.82
CA LEU A 199 3.47 4.96 -1.68
C LEU A 199 3.59 3.97 -2.84
N LEU A 200 3.07 4.35 -3.99
CA LEU A 200 2.97 3.50 -5.17
C LEU A 200 4.18 3.70 -6.06
N PHE A 201 4.84 2.60 -6.41
CA PHE A 201 5.96 2.57 -7.34
C PHE A 201 5.47 2.04 -8.69
N THR A 202 5.36 2.91 -9.68
CA THR A 202 5.09 2.56 -11.10
C THR A 202 6.39 2.54 -11.91
N GLU A 203 6.32 2.16 -13.19
CA GLU A 203 7.50 2.17 -14.06
C GLU A 203 8.03 3.60 -14.23
N GLU A 204 7.11 4.56 -14.25
CA GLU A 204 7.34 5.95 -14.61
C GLU A 204 7.64 6.81 -13.37
N GLN A 205 6.95 6.61 -12.25
CA GLN A 205 7.13 7.47 -11.06
C GLN A 205 6.72 6.83 -9.74
N VAL A 206 6.91 7.59 -8.65
CA VAL A 206 6.30 7.33 -7.35
C VAL A 206 5.13 8.27 -7.09
N TYR A 207 4.04 7.70 -6.59
CA TYR A 207 2.88 8.43 -6.12
C TYR A 207 2.69 8.23 -4.63
N PHE A 208 2.47 9.31 -3.90
CA PHE A 208 1.95 9.22 -2.55
C PHE A 208 0.45 9.51 -2.55
N GLU A 209 -0.31 8.71 -1.81
CA GLU A 209 -1.73 8.95 -1.64
C GLU A 209 -2.17 8.63 -0.22
N CYS A 210 -2.91 9.57 0.38
CA CYS A 210 -3.61 9.38 1.64
C CYS A 210 -5.08 9.76 1.49
N ARG A 211 -5.85 9.68 2.58
CA ARG A 211 -7.29 10.00 2.59
C ARG A 211 -7.64 11.45 2.24
N ARG A 212 -6.69 12.37 2.15
CA ARG A 212 -6.96 13.80 1.91
C ARG A 212 -6.24 14.38 0.70
N HIS A 213 -5.08 13.83 0.36
CA HIS A 213 -4.19 14.38 -0.65
C HIS A 213 -3.42 13.26 -1.36
N HIS A 214 -3.07 13.53 -2.61
CA HIS A 214 -2.10 12.76 -3.38
C HIS A 214 -0.98 13.69 -3.85
N CYS A 215 0.23 13.14 -3.98
CA CYS A 215 1.42 13.83 -4.44
C CYS A 215 2.12 12.97 -5.50
N THR A 216 2.77 13.62 -6.47
CA THR A 216 3.48 12.96 -7.58
C THR A 216 4.91 13.49 -7.66
N GLU A 217 5.86 12.69 -8.15
CA GLU A 217 7.28 13.09 -8.25
C GLU A 217 7.53 14.34 -9.13
N ILE A 218 6.61 14.70 -10.04
CA ILE A 218 6.76 15.89 -10.90
C ILE A 218 6.47 17.19 -10.16
N LEU A 219 5.54 17.13 -9.20
CA LEU A 219 5.00 18.32 -8.54
C LEU A 219 5.72 18.49 -7.20
N ASP A 220 6.88 19.16 -7.21
CA ASP A 220 7.57 19.63 -6.00
C ASP A 220 6.85 20.87 -5.43
N LEU A 221 5.57 20.68 -5.09
CA LEU A 221 4.74 21.73 -4.51
C LEU A 221 5.07 21.86 -3.03
N THR A 222 5.44 23.06 -2.60
CA THR A 222 5.65 23.32 -1.17
C THR A 222 4.31 23.26 -0.42
N VAL A 223 4.34 23.10 0.91
CA VAL A 223 3.13 23.19 1.76
C VAL A 223 2.38 24.49 1.50
N ALA A 224 3.11 25.60 1.30
CA ALA A 224 2.52 26.89 0.95
C ALA A 224 1.88 26.90 -0.44
N ASP A 225 2.42 26.18 -1.42
CA ASP A 225 1.83 26.04 -2.76
C ASP A 225 0.58 25.16 -2.73
N ILE A 226 0.57 24.11 -1.90
CA ILE A 226 -0.60 23.24 -1.70
C ILE A 226 -1.71 24.01 -0.98
N GLU A 227 -1.38 24.80 0.05
CA GLU A 227 -2.33 25.66 0.76
C GLU A 227 -2.85 26.81 -0.12
N LYS A 228 -1.99 27.45 -0.92
CA LYS A 228 -2.40 28.47 -1.92
C LYS A 228 -3.19 27.87 -3.08
N SER A 229 -2.92 26.63 -3.50
CA SER A 229 -3.69 25.94 -4.52
C SER A 229 -5.10 25.54 -4.07
N ARG A 230 -5.42 25.68 -2.76
CA ARG A 230 -6.82 25.72 -2.31
C ARG A 230 -7.60 26.92 -2.88
N LEU A 231 -6.94 27.88 -3.53
CA LEU A 231 -7.59 28.97 -4.25
C LEU A 231 -7.48 28.86 -5.78
N THR A 232 -6.51 28.11 -6.33
CA THR A 232 -6.41 27.87 -7.78
C THR A 232 -5.53 26.65 -8.07
N SER A 233 -6.10 25.45 -8.04
CA SER A 233 -5.67 24.43 -9.01
C SER A 233 -6.53 24.64 -10.26
N PRO A 234 -5.98 24.69 -11.48
CA PRO A 234 -6.79 24.69 -12.71
C PRO A 234 -7.75 23.47 -12.80
N LEU A 235 -7.58 22.50 -11.90
CA LEU A 235 -8.41 21.31 -11.75
C LEU A 235 -9.40 21.39 -10.57
N GLN A 236 -9.60 22.55 -9.93
CA GLN A 236 -10.58 22.72 -8.83
C GLN A 236 -12.05 22.53 -9.23
N GLY A 237 -12.33 22.30 -10.51
CA GLY A 237 -13.63 21.80 -10.97
C GLY A 237 -13.82 20.29 -10.78
N VAL A 238 -12.79 19.54 -10.37
CA VAL A 238 -12.89 18.09 -10.17
C VAL A 238 -12.32 17.71 -8.82
N GLY A 239 -13.18 17.17 -7.95
CA GLY A 239 -12.80 16.66 -6.62
C GLY A 239 -11.66 15.65 -6.68
N HIS A 240 -11.09 15.34 -5.51
CA HIS A 240 -10.01 14.37 -5.28
C HIS A 240 -10.00 13.19 -6.29
N LYS A 241 -9.06 13.22 -7.25
CA LYS A 241 -8.78 12.17 -8.24
C LYS A 241 -7.62 11.25 -7.81
N GLY A 242 -7.65 10.82 -6.55
CA GLY A 242 -6.76 9.76 -6.08
C GLY A 242 -7.22 8.40 -6.62
N LEU A 243 -6.33 7.40 -6.59
CA LEU A 243 -6.66 6.03 -6.98
C LEU A 243 -7.65 5.36 -6.03
N PHE A 244 -7.71 5.84 -4.80
CA PHE A 244 -8.58 5.33 -3.76
C PHE A 244 -9.58 6.40 -3.32
N PRO A 245 -10.76 6.00 -2.84
CA PRO A 245 -11.72 6.95 -2.31
C PRO A 245 -11.13 7.72 -1.12
N VAL A 246 -11.39 9.03 -1.08
CA VAL A 246 -11.02 9.96 0.02
C VAL A 246 -11.32 9.35 1.39
N ASP A 247 -12.50 8.73 1.53
CA ASP A 247 -12.98 8.21 2.80
C ASP A 247 -12.71 6.71 2.99
N GLY A 248 -11.68 6.17 2.34
CA GLY A 248 -11.36 4.74 2.37
C GLY A 248 -12.50 3.91 1.82
N CYS A 249 -13.15 3.08 2.64
CA CYS A 249 -14.29 2.27 2.20
C CYS A 249 -15.53 3.08 1.80
N GLY A 250 -15.64 4.35 2.17
CA GLY A 250 -16.78 5.24 1.91
C GLY A 250 -17.26 5.96 3.16
N LYS A 251 -18.29 6.79 3.08
CA LYS A 251 -18.97 7.44 4.23
C LYS A 251 -20.34 6.84 4.50
N HIS A 252 -21.10 6.57 3.45
CA HIS A 252 -22.48 6.15 3.53
C HIS A 252 -22.59 4.63 3.47
N PRO A 253 -23.63 4.04 4.09
CA PRO A 253 -23.89 2.61 3.98
C PRO A 253 -23.93 2.12 2.51
N TRP A 254 -24.52 2.90 1.62
CA TRP A 254 -24.65 2.56 0.19
C TRP A 254 -23.32 2.43 -0.56
N ASP A 255 -22.22 2.97 -0.01
CA ASP A 255 -20.89 2.85 -0.63
C ASP A 255 -20.42 1.39 -0.69
N ILE A 256 -21.00 0.48 0.12
CA ILE A 256 -20.71 -0.96 0.04
C ILE A 256 -20.99 -1.51 -1.36
N TYR A 257 -22.02 -1.00 -2.05
CA TYR A 257 -22.34 -1.41 -3.41
C TYR A 257 -21.20 -1.04 -4.36
N SER A 258 -20.71 0.20 -4.30
CA SER A 258 -19.56 0.64 -5.09
C SER A 258 -18.31 -0.19 -4.82
N ARG A 259 -18.04 -0.54 -3.55
CA ARG A 259 -16.90 -1.40 -3.19
C ARG A 259 -17.05 -2.82 -3.74
N ILE A 260 -18.24 -3.40 -3.69
CA ILE A 260 -18.53 -4.72 -4.29
C ILE A 260 -18.36 -4.66 -5.80
N THR A 261 -18.87 -3.61 -6.46
CA THR A 261 -18.73 -3.43 -7.92
C THR A 261 -17.26 -3.30 -8.33
N GLU A 262 -16.48 -2.48 -7.63
CA GLU A 262 -15.04 -2.31 -7.88
C GLU A 262 -14.28 -3.63 -7.68
N TYR A 263 -14.56 -4.35 -6.60
CA TYR A 263 -13.95 -5.65 -6.33
C TYR A 263 -14.30 -6.69 -7.39
N SER A 264 -15.57 -6.76 -7.80
CA SER A 264 -16.06 -7.72 -8.80
C SER A 264 -15.47 -7.48 -10.19
N SER A 265 -14.90 -6.30 -10.44
CA SER A 265 -14.21 -5.99 -11.71
C SER A 265 -12.75 -6.50 -11.76
N ARG A 266 -12.24 -7.06 -10.66
CA ARG A 266 -10.88 -7.60 -10.55
C ARG A 266 -10.80 -9.06 -11.02
N GLU A 267 -9.59 -9.54 -11.22
CA GLU A 267 -9.28 -10.94 -11.51
C GLU A 267 -9.45 -11.80 -10.26
N LEU A 268 -10.52 -12.59 -10.24
CA LEU A 268 -10.91 -13.50 -9.17
C LEU A 268 -10.44 -14.93 -9.48
N SER A 269 -9.13 -15.15 -9.49
CA SER A 269 -8.52 -16.38 -10.02
C SER A 269 -8.80 -17.66 -9.21
N TYR A 270 -9.05 -17.56 -7.90
CA TYR A 270 -9.23 -18.71 -7.01
C TYR A 270 -10.54 -18.61 -6.24
N GLU A 271 -11.52 -19.47 -6.56
CA GLU A 271 -12.87 -19.45 -6.00
C GLU A 271 -12.90 -19.43 -4.47
N GLY A 272 -12.07 -20.25 -3.82
CA GLY A 272 -12.00 -20.34 -2.36
C GLY A 272 -11.49 -19.08 -1.67
N ASP A 273 -10.82 -18.18 -2.39
CA ASP A 273 -10.25 -16.94 -1.86
C ASP A 273 -11.05 -15.69 -2.24
N ILE A 274 -12.09 -15.82 -3.08
CA ILE A 274 -12.88 -14.69 -3.56
C ILE A 274 -13.50 -13.91 -2.40
N LEU A 275 -14.08 -14.59 -1.41
CA LEU A 275 -14.65 -13.87 -0.26
C LEU A 275 -13.57 -13.32 0.67
N ASN A 276 -12.46 -14.05 0.82
CA ASN A 276 -11.36 -13.64 1.70
C ASN A 276 -10.70 -12.33 1.21
N GLY A 277 -10.66 -12.09 -0.10
CA GLY A 277 -10.09 -10.88 -0.70
C GLY A 277 -10.87 -9.58 -0.43
N ILE A 278 -12.14 -9.66 -0.01
CA ILE A 278 -12.98 -8.48 0.32
C ILE A 278 -13.46 -8.45 1.77
N LEU A 279 -13.27 -9.53 2.55
CA LEU A 279 -13.82 -9.66 3.91
C LEU A 279 -13.42 -8.49 4.83
N GLY A 280 -12.20 -7.96 4.69
CA GLY A 280 -11.75 -6.80 5.44
C GLY A 280 -12.58 -5.54 5.18
N VAL A 281 -13.06 -5.36 3.94
CA VAL A 281 -13.93 -4.25 3.56
C VAL A 281 -15.29 -4.39 4.23
N PHE A 282 -15.89 -5.58 4.24
CA PHE A 282 -17.16 -5.82 4.93
C PHE A 282 -17.07 -5.50 6.42
N ARG A 283 -16.00 -5.94 7.09
CA ARG A 283 -15.75 -5.59 8.50
C ARG A 283 -15.59 -4.11 8.73
N ALA A 284 -14.97 -3.39 7.79
CA ALA A 284 -14.88 -1.94 7.87
C ALA A 284 -16.28 -1.30 7.84
N PHE A 285 -17.24 -1.87 7.10
CA PHE A 285 -18.64 -1.43 7.15
C PHE A 285 -19.37 -1.85 8.42
N GLU A 286 -19.08 -3.02 9.00
CA GLU A 286 -19.65 -3.46 10.28
C GLU A 286 -19.24 -2.55 11.45
N ARG A 287 -18.04 -1.95 11.40
CA ARG A 287 -17.50 -1.08 12.45
C ARG A 287 -17.93 0.39 12.34
N LYS A 288 -18.71 0.77 11.30
CA LYS A 288 -19.20 2.14 11.12
C LYS A 288 -20.32 2.50 12.09
N GLN A 289 -20.61 3.80 12.20
CA GLN A 289 -21.74 4.34 12.96
C GLN A 289 -23.09 3.69 12.57
N HIS A 290 -23.24 3.35 11.28
CA HIS A 290 -24.37 2.58 10.76
C HIS A 290 -23.85 1.24 10.19
N PRO A 291 -23.76 0.19 11.03
CA PRO A 291 -23.23 -1.10 10.63
C PRO A 291 -24.02 -1.74 9.50
N ILE A 292 -23.32 -2.30 8.53
CA ILE A 292 -23.90 -3.21 7.53
C ILE A 292 -23.44 -4.62 7.85
N ARG A 293 -24.40 -5.52 8.08
CA ARG A 293 -24.16 -6.96 8.31
C ARG A 293 -24.84 -7.85 7.27
N HIS A 294 -25.59 -7.23 6.36
CA HIS A 294 -26.23 -7.89 5.25
C HIS A 294 -26.41 -6.87 4.13
N PHE A 295 -26.20 -7.30 2.89
CA PHE A 295 -26.52 -6.52 1.71
C PHE A 295 -27.62 -7.25 0.94
N TRP A 296 -28.83 -6.66 0.89
CA TRP A 296 -29.99 -7.23 0.19
C TRP A 296 -30.39 -8.64 0.67
N GLY A 297 -30.18 -8.92 1.96
CA GLY A 297 -30.49 -10.22 2.58
C GLY A 297 -29.40 -11.27 2.43
N VAL A 298 -28.31 -10.95 1.71
CA VAL A 298 -27.08 -11.74 1.70
C VAL A 298 -26.21 -11.30 2.88
N PRO A 299 -25.74 -12.22 3.74
CA PRO A 299 -24.82 -11.89 4.84
C PRO A 299 -23.56 -11.18 4.36
#